data_AF-A0A967ZGC2-F1
#
_entry.id   AF-A0A967ZGC2-F1
#
_cell.length_a   1.000
_cell.length_b   1.000
_cell.length_c   1.000
_cell.angle_alpha   90.00
_cell.angle_beta   90.00
_cell.angle_gamma   90.00
#
_symmetry.space_group_name_H-M   'P 1'
#
loop_
_entity.id
_entity.type
_entity.pdbx_description
1 polymer ?
#
loop_
_entity_poly.entity_id
_entity_poly.type
_entity_poly.pdbx_seq_one_letter_code
_entity_poly.pdbx_strand_id
1 'polypeptide(L)'
;MKYGGLKYLESAHVKDLLALLRILDNPADELAWHRVLATMDGVGPATVRRLTDELGIGRETDDALARFIDGAGTVPAAAAAQSEELRAALAHCRVPEVAPAAQIDRLAGFCARVFPGRYDDAAARLADIDQLAATAAGYSSRSRFLTELTLDPPSRTSDRAGPPHLDDDWLTLSTIHSAKGLEWRSVHLIHAADGNIPSEMALGDDDGLAEELRLAYVALTRARDELTVNFPLRFHVHRHATDDRHVFAQLSRFIEPVRPLFDERGSAGPPDPGGDPGRDANLAAVGVADEVDVLLASLWD
;
A
#
# COMPACT_ATOMS: atom_id res chain seq x y z
N MET A 1 -4.64 -9.91 5.48
CA MET A 1 -3.75 -9.62 4.33
C MET A 1 -4.27 -8.35 3.65
N LYS A 2 -3.51 -7.23 3.64
CA LYS A 2 -3.91 -6.02 2.89
C LYS A 2 -3.55 -6.26 1.42
N TYR A 3 -4.55 -6.38 0.55
CA TYR A 3 -4.34 -6.38 -0.89
C TYR A 3 -3.66 -5.07 -1.30
N GLY A 4 -2.47 -5.17 -1.88
CA GLY A 4 -1.62 -3.99 -2.09
C GLY A 4 -0.48 -4.20 -3.08
N GLY A 5 -0.71 -4.89 -4.20
CA GLY A 5 0.31 -4.99 -5.26
C GLY A 5 0.82 -3.63 -5.74
N LEU A 6 -0.07 -2.64 -5.86
CA LEU A 6 0.33 -1.24 -6.09
C LEU A 6 1.15 -0.65 -4.94
N LYS A 7 0.80 -0.91 -3.67
CA LYS A 7 1.55 -0.40 -2.51
C LYS A 7 2.96 -0.98 -2.42
N TYR A 8 3.17 -2.21 -2.88
CA TYR A 8 4.48 -2.85 -2.90
C TYR A 8 5.43 -2.17 -3.90
N LEU A 9 5.03 -2.02 -5.16
CA LEU A 9 5.82 -1.29 -6.16
C LEU A 9 5.92 0.21 -5.86
N GLU A 10 4.96 0.76 -5.11
CA GLU A 10 5.01 2.15 -4.68
C GLU A 10 5.99 2.42 -3.53
N SER A 11 6.43 1.38 -2.84
CA SER A 11 7.35 1.50 -1.71
C SER A 11 8.69 2.10 -2.14
N ALA A 12 9.29 2.88 -1.24
CA ALA A 12 10.45 3.69 -1.59
C ALA A 12 11.67 2.83 -1.96
N HIS A 13 11.92 1.75 -1.23
CA HIS A 13 13.05 0.84 -1.45
C HIS A 13 12.89 0.00 -2.72
N VAL A 14 11.67 -0.46 -3.04
CA VAL A 14 11.39 -1.16 -4.31
C VAL A 14 11.61 -0.20 -5.48
N LYS A 15 11.12 1.04 -5.39
CA LYS A 15 11.40 2.06 -6.43
C LYS A 15 12.88 2.40 -6.59
N ASP A 16 13.66 2.38 -5.51
CA ASP A 16 15.12 2.59 -5.57
C ASP A 16 15.80 1.46 -6.37
N LEU A 17 15.41 0.20 -6.13
CA LEU A 17 15.88 -0.93 -6.94
C LEU A 17 15.40 -0.87 -8.39
N LEU A 18 14.12 -0.54 -8.63
CA LEU A 18 13.59 -0.42 -9.99
C LEU A 18 14.28 0.70 -10.78
N ALA A 19 14.70 1.78 -10.12
CA ALA A 19 15.50 2.81 -10.77
C ALA A 19 16.87 2.27 -11.22
N LEU A 20 17.53 1.40 -10.45
CA LEU A 20 18.77 0.74 -10.90
C LEU A 20 18.55 -0.09 -12.16
N LEU A 21 17.47 -0.90 -12.19
CA LEU A 21 17.11 -1.68 -13.37
C LEU A 21 16.76 -0.79 -14.58
N ARG A 22 16.05 0.32 -14.36
CA ARG A 22 15.70 1.29 -15.40
C ARG A 22 16.92 2.00 -15.98
N ILE A 23 17.93 2.33 -15.17
CA ILE A 23 19.20 2.87 -15.69
C ILE A 23 19.87 1.88 -16.64
N LEU A 24 19.86 0.60 -16.28
CA LEU A 24 20.47 -0.42 -17.13
C LEU A 24 19.67 -0.62 -18.44
N ASP A 25 18.35 -0.50 -18.40
CA ASP A 25 17.47 -0.65 -19.58
C ASP A 25 17.46 0.60 -20.47
N ASN A 26 17.43 1.78 -19.85
CA ASN A 26 17.47 3.09 -20.47
C ASN A 26 18.47 4.01 -19.75
N PRO A 27 19.74 4.05 -20.20
CA PRO A 27 20.77 4.93 -19.64
C PRO A 27 20.44 6.42 -19.68
N ALA A 28 19.47 6.86 -20.49
CA ALA A 28 19.04 8.26 -20.58
C ALA A 28 17.94 8.63 -19.58
N ASP A 29 17.50 7.71 -18.71
CA ASP A 29 16.44 7.96 -17.72
C ASP A 29 16.92 8.88 -16.57
N GLU A 30 16.75 10.20 -16.76
CA GLU A 30 17.14 11.23 -15.79
C GLU A 30 16.51 11.03 -14.40
N LEU A 31 15.26 10.57 -14.33
CA LEU A 31 14.57 10.37 -13.06
C LEU A 31 15.12 9.17 -12.29
N ALA A 32 15.43 8.08 -13.00
CA ALA A 32 16.05 6.92 -12.39
C ALA A 32 17.47 7.25 -11.87
N TRP A 33 18.27 7.96 -12.69
CA TRP A 33 19.59 8.45 -12.26
C TRP A 33 19.50 9.37 -11.05
N HIS A 34 18.60 10.35 -11.07
CA HIS A 34 18.43 11.25 -9.93
C HIS A 34 18.09 10.48 -8.66
N ARG A 35 17.19 9.51 -8.75
CA ARG A 35 16.77 8.68 -7.62
C ARG A 35 17.94 7.88 -7.04
N VAL A 36 18.69 7.18 -7.89
CA VAL A 36 19.83 6.34 -7.47
C VAL A 36 20.98 7.18 -6.93
N LEU A 37 21.36 8.27 -7.61
CA LEU A 37 22.46 9.11 -7.14
C LEU A 37 22.15 9.75 -5.78
N ALA A 38 20.90 10.16 -5.55
CA ALA A 38 20.45 10.73 -4.29
C ALA A 38 20.37 9.73 -3.12
N THR A 39 20.64 8.44 -3.33
CA THR A 39 20.76 7.47 -2.22
C THR A 39 22.16 7.46 -1.60
N MET A 40 23.16 8.06 -2.25
CA MET A 40 24.54 8.08 -1.77
C MET A 40 24.79 9.24 -0.79
N ASP A 41 25.69 9.00 0.16
CA ASP A 41 25.99 9.89 1.27
C ASP A 41 26.59 11.21 0.78
N GLY A 42 25.98 12.33 1.18
CA GLY A 42 26.41 13.66 0.75
C GLY A 42 26.06 14.02 -0.70
N VAL A 43 25.28 13.19 -1.40
CA VAL A 43 24.80 13.49 -2.76
C VAL A 43 23.40 14.13 -2.71
N GLY A 44 23.38 15.46 -2.58
CA GLY A 44 22.14 16.25 -2.66
C GLY A 44 21.77 16.69 -4.08
N PRO A 45 20.65 17.40 -4.27
CA PRO A 45 20.13 17.78 -5.60
C PRO A 45 21.11 18.58 -6.47
N ALA A 46 21.97 19.42 -5.87
CA ALA A 46 22.99 20.17 -6.59
C ALA A 46 24.10 19.25 -7.15
N THR A 47 24.53 18.28 -6.36
CA THR A 47 25.51 17.26 -6.76
C THR A 47 24.94 16.37 -7.87
N VAL A 48 23.68 15.96 -7.74
CA VAL A 48 22.98 15.17 -8.76
C VAL A 48 22.94 15.91 -10.09
N ARG A 49 22.48 17.17 -10.11
CA ARG A 49 22.45 17.98 -11.35
C ARG A 49 23.83 18.08 -12.01
N ARG A 50 24.87 18.34 -11.22
CA ARG A 50 26.25 18.39 -11.74
C ARG A 50 26.67 17.03 -12.35
N LEU A 51 26.37 15.92 -11.68
CA LEU A 51 26.67 14.58 -12.20
C LEU A 51 25.87 14.27 -13.48
N THR A 52 24.59 14.67 -13.54
CA THR A 52 23.75 14.58 -14.76
C THR A 52 24.43 15.27 -15.94
N ASP A 53 24.93 16.50 -15.74
CA ASP A 53 25.62 17.26 -16.78
C ASP A 53 26.99 16.64 -17.17
N GLU A 54 27.80 16.22 -16.20
CA GLU A 54 29.13 15.60 -16.42
C GLU A 54 29.04 14.26 -17.17
N LEU A 55 27.99 13.49 -16.88
CA LEU A 55 27.72 12.19 -17.48
C LEU A 55 26.96 12.29 -18.80
N GLY A 56 26.32 13.44 -19.09
CA GLY A 56 25.49 13.62 -20.28
C GLY A 56 24.18 12.84 -20.23
N ILE A 57 23.62 12.59 -19.04
CA ILE A 57 22.35 11.87 -18.88
C ILE A 57 21.23 12.65 -19.58
N GLY A 58 20.40 11.96 -20.35
CA GLY A 58 19.31 12.55 -21.14
C GLY A 58 19.72 13.05 -22.53
N ARG A 59 21.01 12.97 -22.89
CA ARG A 59 21.51 13.35 -24.22
C ARG A 59 21.65 12.12 -25.11
N GLU A 60 21.09 12.16 -26.33
CA GLU A 60 21.04 10.99 -27.25
C GLU A 60 22.42 10.46 -27.68
N THR A 61 23.47 11.28 -27.61
CA THR A 61 24.81 10.94 -28.11
C THR A 61 25.77 10.38 -27.07
N ASP A 62 25.43 10.42 -25.78
CA ASP A 62 26.33 10.03 -24.69
C ASP A 62 25.80 8.79 -23.96
N ASP A 63 26.57 7.69 -23.96
CA ASP A 63 26.29 6.54 -23.10
C ASP A 63 26.69 6.88 -21.65
N ALA A 64 25.77 7.53 -20.94
CA ALA A 64 25.97 7.96 -19.56
C ALA A 64 26.30 6.80 -18.62
N LEU A 65 25.73 5.61 -18.87
CA LEU A 65 26.02 4.41 -18.08
C LEU A 65 27.46 3.96 -18.30
N ALA A 66 27.95 3.95 -19.54
CA ALA A 66 29.36 3.64 -19.83
C ALA A 66 30.30 4.60 -19.11
N ARG A 67 30.06 5.91 -19.27
CA ARG A 67 30.88 6.96 -18.66
C ARG A 67 30.90 6.83 -17.14
N PHE A 68 29.75 6.54 -16.53
CA PHE A 68 29.69 6.30 -15.10
C PHE A 68 30.42 5.00 -14.72
N ILE A 69 30.33 3.90 -15.47
CA ILE A 69 31.12 2.71 -15.16
C ILE A 69 32.62 3.00 -15.25
N ASP A 70 33.06 3.80 -16.23
CA ASP A 70 34.46 4.11 -16.50
C ASP A 70 35.06 5.18 -15.56
N GLY A 71 34.34 5.58 -14.51
CA GLY A 71 34.85 6.50 -13.49
C GLY A 71 34.53 7.98 -13.71
N ALA A 72 33.77 8.34 -14.75
CA ALA A 72 33.35 9.73 -14.94
C ALA A 72 32.34 10.18 -13.87
N GLY A 73 32.22 11.49 -13.66
CA GLY A 73 31.34 12.06 -12.65
C GLY A 73 32.00 12.13 -11.27
N THR A 74 32.33 13.34 -10.82
CA THR A 74 33.00 13.55 -9.54
C THR A 74 32.01 13.40 -8.39
N VAL A 75 32.17 12.41 -7.52
CA VAL A 75 31.32 12.23 -6.33
C VAL A 75 31.97 12.84 -5.07
N PRO A 76 31.19 13.28 -4.07
CA PRO A 76 31.73 13.68 -2.76
C PRO A 76 32.51 12.54 -2.10
N ALA A 77 33.50 12.88 -1.27
CA ALA A 77 34.33 11.88 -0.58
C ALA A 77 33.50 10.88 0.27
N ALA A 78 32.39 11.35 0.87
CA ALA A 78 31.47 10.49 1.63
C ALA A 78 30.80 9.40 0.77
N ALA A 79 30.57 9.67 -0.51
CA ALA A 79 29.95 8.74 -1.46
C ALA A 79 30.96 7.87 -2.23
N ALA A 80 32.28 8.04 -2.01
CA ALA A 80 33.29 7.38 -2.86
C ALA A 80 33.17 5.85 -2.86
N ALA A 81 33.01 5.24 -1.68
CA ALA A 81 32.87 3.79 -1.55
C ALA A 81 31.54 3.29 -2.14
N GLN A 82 30.44 4.00 -1.88
CA GLN A 82 29.11 3.67 -2.45
C GLN A 82 29.10 3.80 -3.97
N SER A 83 29.79 4.82 -4.52
CA SER A 83 29.89 5.02 -5.97
C SER A 83 30.69 3.91 -6.63
N GLU A 84 31.80 3.45 -6.03
CA GLU A 84 32.59 2.35 -6.58
C GLU A 84 31.80 1.04 -6.58
N GLU A 85 31.09 0.76 -5.48
CA GLU A 85 30.22 -0.41 -5.36
C GLU A 85 29.08 -0.38 -6.39
N LEU A 86 28.46 0.79 -6.60
CA LEU A 86 27.45 0.99 -7.64
C LEU A 86 28.00 0.78 -9.04
N ARG A 87 29.18 1.35 -9.36
CA ARG A 87 29.84 1.17 -10.66
C ARG A 87 30.10 -0.30 -10.95
N ALA A 88 30.64 -1.03 -9.96
CA ALA A 88 30.90 -2.46 -10.09
C ALA A 88 29.60 -3.28 -10.27
N ALA A 89 28.53 -2.95 -9.55
CA ALA A 89 27.24 -3.62 -9.68
C ALA A 89 26.61 -3.38 -11.05
N LEU A 90 26.60 -2.12 -11.53
CA LEU A 90 26.07 -1.76 -12.84
C LEU A 90 26.89 -2.36 -13.99
N ALA A 91 28.22 -2.37 -13.87
CA ALA A 91 29.11 -2.99 -14.86
C ALA A 91 28.82 -4.48 -15.04
N HIS A 92 28.60 -5.20 -13.94
CA HIS A 92 28.24 -6.61 -13.97
C HIS A 92 26.88 -6.85 -14.67
N CYS A 93 25.89 -5.97 -14.42
CA CYS A 93 24.53 -6.12 -14.94
C CYS A 93 24.31 -5.53 -16.35
N ARG A 94 25.32 -4.83 -16.89
CA ARG A 94 25.29 -4.27 -18.25
C ARG A 94 25.39 -5.37 -19.32
N VAL A 95 25.95 -6.52 -18.97
CA VAL A 95 26.11 -7.68 -19.84
C VAL A 95 24.73 -8.33 -20.12
N PRO A 96 24.26 -8.42 -21.37
CA PRO A 96 22.90 -8.87 -21.71
C PRO A 96 22.57 -10.30 -21.26
N GLU A 97 23.57 -11.17 -21.13
CA GLU A 97 23.38 -12.58 -20.78
C GLU A 97 23.05 -12.82 -19.29
N VAL A 98 23.16 -11.80 -18.43
CA VAL A 98 22.85 -11.94 -17.01
C VAL A 98 21.33 -11.94 -16.82
N ALA A 99 20.79 -13.03 -16.29
CA ALA A 99 19.36 -13.16 -16.01
C ALA A 99 18.87 -12.06 -15.03
N PRO A 100 17.62 -11.57 -15.16
CA PRO A 100 17.09 -10.49 -14.33
C PRO A 100 17.20 -10.75 -12.82
N ALA A 101 16.94 -11.98 -12.37
CA ALA A 101 17.09 -12.35 -10.96
C ALA A 101 18.54 -12.14 -10.47
N ALA A 102 19.53 -12.60 -11.23
CA ALA A 102 20.94 -12.40 -10.89
C ALA A 102 21.36 -10.93 -10.93
N GLN A 103 20.76 -10.12 -11.82
CA GLN A 103 20.97 -8.67 -11.80
C GLN A 103 20.43 -8.06 -10.50
N ILE A 104 19.22 -8.46 -10.08
CA ILE A 104 18.62 -7.99 -8.82
C ILE A 104 19.48 -8.40 -7.63
N ASP A 105 19.93 -9.65 -7.56
CA ASP A 105 20.81 -10.14 -6.48
C ASP A 105 22.09 -9.31 -6.39
N ARG A 106 22.68 -8.96 -7.55
CA ARG A 106 23.88 -8.12 -7.59
C ARG A 106 23.60 -6.69 -7.10
N LEU A 107 22.48 -6.11 -7.52
CA LEU A 107 22.06 -4.76 -7.12
C LEU A 107 21.62 -4.71 -5.65
N ALA A 108 21.09 -5.81 -5.11
CA ALA A 108 20.71 -5.95 -3.70
C ALA A 108 21.92 -5.75 -2.78
N GLY A 109 23.14 -6.12 -3.22
CA GLY A 109 24.38 -5.81 -2.51
C GLY A 109 24.60 -4.31 -2.31
N PHE A 110 24.39 -3.51 -3.36
CA PHE A 110 24.44 -2.05 -3.24
C PHE A 110 23.30 -1.52 -2.35
N CYS A 111 22.08 -2.04 -2.50
CA CYS A 111 20.96 -1.68 -1.62
C CYS A 111 21.27 -1.96 -0.14
N ALA A 112 21.90 -3.09 0.18
CA ALA A 112 22.29 -3.45 1.54
C ALA A 112 23.31 -2.47 2.14
N ARG A 113 24.12 -1.81 1.29
CA ARG A 113 25.02 -0.72 1.71
C ARG A 113 24.26 0.57 2.03
N VAL A 114 23.30 0.97 1.21
CA VAL A 114 22.65 2.30 1.30
C VAL A 114 21.39 2.32 2.16
N PHE A 115 20.67 1.21 2.29
CA PHE A 115 19.39 1.15 3.01
C PHE A 115 19.50 1.39 4.51
N PRO A 116 20.51 0.88 5.25
CA PRO A 116 20.62 1.11 6.70
C PRO A 116 20.71 2.59 7.11
N GLY A 117 21.26 3.45 6.24
CA GLY A 117 21.33 4.90 6.49
C GLY A 117 20.08 5.68 6.07
N ARG A 118 19.11 5.02 5.42
CA ARG A 118 18.00 5.69 4.71
C ARG A 118 16.62 5.23 5.17
N TYR A 119 16.48 3.98 5.59
CA TYR A 119 15.19 3.38 5.92
C TYR A 119 15.21 2.79 7.33
N ASP A 120 14.10 2.99 8.03
CA ASP A 120 13.78 2.19 9.21
C ASP A 120 13.55 0.74 8.78
N ASP A 121 14.04 -0.19 9.60
CA ASP A 121 14.00 -1.64 9.38
C ASP A 121 14.54 -2.06 7.99
N ALA A 122 15.83 -1.76 7.75
CA ALA A 122 16.50 -2.12 6.50
C ALA A 122 16.46 -3.62 6.19
N ALA A 123 16.34 -4.48 7.20
CA ALA A 123 16.23 -5.93 7.02
C ALA A 123 14.93 -6.31 6.30
N ALA A 124 13.79 -5.77 6.73
CA ALA A 124 12.51 -5.97 6.03
C ALA A 124 12.55 -5.43 4.59
N ARG A 125 13.25 -4.30 4.36
CA ARG A 125 13.42 -3.73 3.00
C ARG A 125 14.24 -4.62 2.07
N LEU A 126 15.28 -5.26 2.60
CA LEU A 126 16.08 -6.21 1.83
C LEU A 126 15.31 -7.50 1.55
N ALA A 127 14.51 -7.99 2.51
CA ALA A 127 13.64 -9.13 2.28
C ALA A 127 12.62 -8.88 1.16
N ASP A 128 12.08 -7.66 1.07
CA ASP A 128 11.24 -7.25 -0.06
C ASP A 128 12.01 -7.29 -1.40
N ILE A 129 13.30 -6.98 -1.42
CA ILE A 129 14.15 -7.08 -2.62
C ILE A 129 14.38 -8.54 -3.02
N ASP A 130 14.63 -9.43 -2.05
CA ASP A 130 14.79 -10.87 -2.28
C ASP A 130 13.52 -11.47 -2.91
N GLN A 131 12.34 -11.01 -2.46
CA GLN A 131 11.07 -11.40 -3.06
C GLN A 131 10.95 -10.95 -4.52
N LEU A 132 11.47 -9.76 -4.85
CA LEU A 132 11.50 -9.28 -6.23
C LEU A 132 12.45 -10.11 -7.10
N ALA A 133 13.60 -10.52 -6.56
CA ALA A 133 14.53 -11.43 -7.23
C ALA A 133 13.87 -12.79 -7.53
N ALA A 134 13.17 -13.36 -6.55
CA ALA A 134 12.41 -14.60 -6.73
C ALA A 134 11.33 -14.47 -7.81
N THR A 135 10.65 -13.33 -7.88
CA THR A 135 9.67 -13.03 -8.94
C THR A 135 10.35 -12.91 -10.31
N ALA A 136 11.49 -12.24 -10.37
CA ALA A 136 12.27 -12.04 -11.59
C ALA A 136 12.86 -13.34 -12.17
N ALA A 137 12.97 -14.42 -11.37
CA ALA A 137 13.48 -15.72 -11.81
C ALA A 137 12.64 -16.36 -12.92
N GLY A 138 11.35 -16.00 -13.04
CA GLY A 138 10.47 -16.45 -14.13
C GLY A 138 10.71 -15.75 -15.47
N TYR A 139 11.61 -14.76 -15.54
CA TYR A 139 11.79 -13.90 -16.70
C TYR A 139 13.17 -14.08 -17.33
N SER A 140 13.21 -14.13 -18.66
CA SER A 140 14.45 -14.29 -19.43
C SER A 140 15.11 -12.97 -19.82
N SER A 141 14.43 -11.83 -19.69
CA SER A 141 14.98 -10.51 -20.01
C SER A 141 14.49 -9.43 -19.05
N ARG A 142 15.37 -8.45 -18.78
CA ARG A 142 15.08 -7.33 -17.88
C ARG A 142 13.94 -6.49 -18.42
N SER A 143 13.97 -6.13 -19.70
CA SER A 143 12.93 -5.28 -20.31
C SER A 143 11.55 -5.93 -20.24
N ARG A 144 11.47 -7.27 -20.41
CA ARG A 144 10.23 -8.02 -20.22
C ARG A 144 9.79 -8.01 -18.77
N PHE A 145 10.70 -8.27 -17.83
CA PHE A 145 10.40 -8.20 -16.41
C PHE A 145 9.85 -6.82 -16.00
N LEU A 146 10.50 -5.73 -16.40
CA LEU A 146 10.07 -4.37 -16.09
C LEU A 146 8.70 -4.05 -16.69
N THR A 147 8.45 -4.48 -17.94
CA THR A 147 7.16 -4.25 -18.61
C THR A 147 6.04 -5.00 -17.90
N GLU A 148 6.23 -6.28 -17.60
CA GLU A 148 5.22 -7.12 -16.93
C GLU A 148 4.95 -6.61 -15.51
N LEU A 149 5.99 -6.18 -14.80
CA LEU A 149 5.84 -5.56 -13.47
C LEU A 149 5.00 -4.27 -13.51
N THR A 150 5.07 -3.49 -14.60
CA THR A 150 4.23 -2.30 -14.77
C THR A 150 2.79 -2.61 -15.17
N LEU A 151 2.57 -3.72 -15.88
CA LEU A 151 1.25 -4.14 -16.34
C LEU A 151 0.47 -4.91 -15.26
N ASP A 152 1.14 -5.81 -14.53
CA ASP A 152 0.56 -6.64 -13.47
C ASP A 152 1.51 -6.71 -12.25
N PRO A 153 1.39 -5.74 -11.31
CA PRO A 153 2.21 -5.72 -10.10
C PRO A 153 1.99 -6.97 -9.24
N PRO A 154 3.06 -7.65 -8.76
CA PRO A 154 2.92 -8.76 -7.84
C PRO A 154 2.19 -8.31 -6.57
N SER A 155 1.17 -9.07 -6.18
CA SER A 155 0.22 -8.72 -5.13
C SER A 155 0.72 -8.93 -3.70
N ARG A 156 1.96 -9.42 -3.50
CA ARG A 156 2.50 -9.85 -2.21
C ARG A 156 3.56 -8.89 -1.67
N THR A 157 3.44 -8.53 -0.40
CA THR A 157 4.51 -7.95 0.41
C THR A 157 4.86 -8.99 1.47
N SER A 158 6.14 -9.23 1.68
CA SER A 158 6.62 -10.18 2.70
C SER A 158 6.72 -9.43 4.03
N ASP A 159 5.77 -9.68 4.92
CA ASP A 159 6.15 -9.88 6.32
C ASP A 159 5.28 -10.99 6.92
N ARG A 160 5.95 -12.13 7.17
CA ARG A 160 5.46 -13.42 7.74
C ARG A 160 4.84 -14.44 6.77
N ALA A 161 5.66 -15.00 5.89
CA ALA A 161 5.40 -16.33 5.32
C ALA A 161 6.20 -17.39 6.10
N GLY A 162 5.52 -18.14 6.99
CA GLY A 162 6.01 -19.42 7.50
C GLY A 162 5.79 -20.55 6.47
N PRO A 163 6.05 -21.82 6.81
CA PRO A 163 5.77 -22.96 5.93
C PRO A 163 4.29 -22.94 5.51
N PRO A 164 3.96 -23.22 4.23
CA PRO A 164 2.62 -23.06 3.72
C PRO A 164 1.69 -24.07 4.39
N HIS A 165 0.73 -23.60 5.19
CA HIS A 165 -0.40 -24.42 5.58
C HIS A 165 -1.44 -24.31 4.47
N LEU A 166 -1.80 -25.45 3.87
CA LEU A 166 -3.01 -25.56 3.07
C LEU A 166 -4.21 -25.12 3.94
N ASP A 167 -5.12 -24.38 3.33
CA ASP A 167 -6.29 -23.67 3.91
C ASP A 167 -5.98 -22.25 4.43
N ASP A 168 -5.61 -21.37 3.50
CA ASP A 168 -5.71 -19.94 3.79
C ASP A 168 -7.23 -19.59 3.81
N ASP A 169 -7.84 -19.55 4.99
CA ASP A 169 -9.09 -18.83 5.23
C ASP A 169 -8.73 -17.35 5.41
N TRP A 170 -9.01 -16.50 4.43
CA TRP A 170 -8.69 -15.06 4.50
C TRP A 170 -9.90 -14.14 4.33
N LEU A 171 -9.89 -13.04 5.08
CA LEU A 171 -10.83 -11.93 4.89
C LEU A 171 -10.37 -11.03 3.74
N THR A 172 -11.28 -10.69 2.83
CA THR A 172 -11.03 -9.73 1.75
C THR A 172 -11.49 -8.33 2.14
N LEU A 173 -10.56 -7.38 2.22
CA LEU A 173 -10.86 -5.95 2.37
C LEU A 173 -10.74 -5.27 1.00
N SER A 174 -11.83 -4.65 0.56
CA SER A 174 -11.93 -4.00 -0.76
C SER A 174 -12.63 -2.66 -0.66
N THR A 175 -12.50 -1.84 -1.70
CA THR A 175 -13.39 -0.69 -1.91
C THR A 175 -14.63 -1.13 -2.70
N ILE A 176 -15.73 -0.38 -2.61
CA ILE A 176 -16.95 -0.68 -3.35
C ILE A 176 -16.69 -0.70 -4.88
N HIS A 177 -15.87 0.23 -5.37
CA HIS A 177 -15.47 0.32 -6.77
C HIS A 177 -14.77 -0.95 -7.26
N SER A 178 -13.77 -1.43 -6.51
CA SER A 178 -13.00 -2.62 -6.84
C SER A 178 -13.81 -3.92 -6.71
N ALA A 179 -14.94 -3.88 -6.00
CA ALA A 179 -15.82 -5.03 -5.84
C ALA A 179 -16.81 -5.22 -7.01
N LYS A 180 -16.88 -4.27 -7.96
CA LYS A 180 -17.79 -4.35 -9.11
C LYS A 180 -17.51 -5.62 -9.93
N GLY A 181 -18.55 -6.42 -10.16
CA GLY A 181 -18.46 -7.68 -10.92
C GLY A 181 -17.95 -8.88 -10.12
N LEU A 182 -17.59 -8.68 -8.85
CA LEU A 182 -17.23 -9.76 -7.93
C LEU A 182 -18.41 -10.09 -6.99
N GLU A 183 -18.35 -11.23 -6.33
CA GLU A 183 -19.37 -11.70 -5.38
C GLU A 183 -18.76 -12.62 -4.31
N TRP A 184 -19.27 -12.51 -3.09
CA TRP A 184 -18.81 -13.29 -1.93
C TRP A 184 -20.01 -13.90 -1.19
N ARG A 185 -19.77 -14.99 -0.45
CA ARG A 185 -20.80 -15.63 0.37
C ARG A 185 -21.34 -14.68 1.44
N SER A 186 -20.44 -14.02 2.17
CA SER A 186 -20.78 -13.01 3.18
C SER A 186 -20.06 -11.69 2.92
N VAL A 187 -20.77 -10.56 3.05
CA VAL A 187 -20.22 -9.21 2.88
C VAL A 187 -20.59 -8.34 4.07
N HIS A 188 -19.60 -7.62 4.59
CA HIS A 188 -19.79 -6.60 5.63
C HIS A 188 -19.57 -5.20 5.03
N LEU A 189 -20.62 -4.40 4.95
CA LEU A 189 -20.52 -2.96 4.70
C LEU A 189 -20.28 -2.28 6.05
N ILE A 190 -19.10 -1.69 6.26
CA ILE A 190 -18.65 -1.30 7.60
C ILE A 190 -18.92 0.17 7.99
N HIS A 191 -19.34 1.01 7.05
CA HIS A 191 -19.44 2.46 7.28
C HIS A 191 -20.63 3.06 6.52
N ALA A 192 -21.82 2.52 6.75
CA ALA A 192 -23.05 2.99 6.12
C ALA A 192 -23.60 4.27 6.78
N ALA A 193 -22.84 5.36 6.68
CA ALA A 193 -23.18 6.66 7.26
C ALA A 193 -23.24 7.75 6.18
N ASP A 194 -24.12 8.72 6.36
CA ASP A 194 -24.16 9.94 5.54
C ASP A 194 -22.84 10.72 5.71
N GLY A 195 -22.26 11.15 4.59
CA GLY A 195 -20.90 11.71 4.51
C GLY A 195 -19.84 10.69 4.08
N ASN A 196 -20.12 9.40 4.27
CA ASN A 196 -19.31 8.29 3.76
C ASN A 196 -19.96 7.65 2.53
N ILE A 197 -21.24 7.28 2.64
CA ILE A 197 -22.07 6.73 1.57
C ILE A 197 -23.46 7.38 1.73
N PRO A 198 -23.81 8.42 0.96
CA PRO A 198 -23.00 9.06 -0.07
C PRO A 198 -21.78 9.79 0.53
N SER A 199 -20.67 9.81 -0.22
CA SER A 199 -19.50 10.62 0.10
C SER A 199 -19.84 12.11 0.02
N GLU A 200 -19.45 12.90 1.03
CA GLU A 200 -19.61 14.37 1.03
C GLU A 200 -18.99 15.02 -0.23
N MET A 201 -17.93 14.42 -0.78
CA MET A 201 -17.24 14.91 -1.98
C MET A 201 -18.07 14.80 -3.27
N ALA A 202 -19.06 13.90 -3.29
CA ALA A 202 -19.89 13.62 -4.46
C ALA A 202 -21.27 14.31 -4.39
N LEU A 203 -21.56 15.07 -3.32
CA LEU A 203 -22.83 15.77 -3.11
C LEU A 203 -22.89 17.17 -3.75
N GLY A 204 -21.92 17.51 -4.60
CA GLY A 204 -21.85 18.82 -5.27
C GLY A 204 -22.89 19.01 -6.38
N ASP A 205 -23.40 17.91 -6.96
CA ASP A 205 -24.43 17.89 -8.00
C ASP A 205 -25.30 16.62 -7.92
N ASP A 206 -26.44 16.64 -8.62
CA ASP A 206 -27.42 15.54 -8.63
C ASP A 206 -26.87 14.27 -9.31
N ASP A 207 -25.96 14.42 -10.28
CA ASP A 207 -25.37 13.30 -11.01
C ASP A 207 -24.41 12.50 -10.12
N GLY A 208 -23.64 13.17 -9.27
CA GLY A 208 -22.77 12.59 -8.26
C GLY A 208 -23.55 11.83 -7.19
N LEU A 209 -24.68 12.39 -6.73
CA LEU A 209 -25.57 11.67 -5.81
C LEU A 209 -26.13 10.39 -6.45
N ALA A 210 -26.52 10.44 -7.73
CA ALA A 210 -26.99 9.28 -8.46
C ALA A 210 -25.90 8.21 -8.65
N GLU A 211 -24.63 8.62 -8.82
CA GLU A 211 -23.49 7.70 -8.86
C GLU A 211 -23.24 7.03 -7.50
N GLU A 212 -23.27 7.79 -6.41
CA GLU A 212 -23.12 7.24 -5.06
C GLU A 212 -24.24 6.24 -4.71
N LEU A 213 -25.47 6.48 -5.20
CA LEU A 213 -26.56 5.52 -5.09
C LEU A 213 -26.26 4.22 -5.86
N ARG A 214 -25.66 4.32 -7.06
CA ARG A 214 -25.21 3.15 -7.83
C ARG A 214 -24.10 2.40 -7.07
N LEU A 215 -23.19 3.09 -6.40
CA LEU A 215 -22.16 2.47 -5.57
C LEU A 215 -22.77 1.74 -4.37
N ALA A 216 -23.71 2.36 -3.65
CA ALA A 216 -24.44 1.71 -2.57
C ALA A 216 -25.15 0.44 -3.06
N TYR A 217 -25.81 0.50 -4.23
CA TYR A 217 -26.41 -0.68 -4.86
C TYR A 217 -25.39 -1.78 -5.16
N VAL A 218 -24.21 -1.42 -5.70
CA VAL A 218 -23.13 -2.39 -5.91
C VAL A 218 -22.76 -3.05 -4.59
N ALA A 219 -22.50 -2.28 -3.53
CA ALA A 219 -22.12 -2.80 -2.21
C ALA A 219 -23.13 -3.81 -1.64
N LEU A 220 -24.43 -3.48 -1.70
CA LEU A 220 -25.50 -4.33 -1.19
C LEU A 220 -25.67 -5.62 -2.01
N THR A 221 -25.35 -5.59 -3.30
CA THR A 221 -25.53 -6.73 -4.22
C THR A 221 -24.29 -7.60 -4.39
N ARG A 222 -23.20 -7.36 -3.63
CA ARG A 222 -22.01 -8.23 -3.66
C ARG A 222 -22.16 -9.49 -2.81
N ALA A 223 -23.12 -9.51 -1.88
CA ALA A 223 -23.42 -10.65 -1.01
C ALA A 223 -24.28 -11.69 -1.74
N ARG A 224 -23.90 -12.96 -1.63
CA ARG A 224 -24.73 -14.10 -2.09
C ARG A 224 -25.64 -14.64 -0.99
N ASP A 225 -25.08 -14.88 0.20
CA ASP A 225 -25.76 -15.59 1.28
C ASP A 225 -26.10 -14.63 2.43
N GLU A 226 -25.15 -13.79 2.86
CA GLU A 226 -25.30 -12.90 4.02
C GLU A 226 -24.74 -11.50 3.76
N LEU A 227 -25.51 -10.48 4.15
CA LEU A 227 -25.13 -9.08 4.10
C LEU A 227 -25.28 -8.45 5.49
N THR A 228 -24.18 -7.98 6.06
CA THR A 228 -24.20 -7.19 7.28
C THR A 228 -23.89 -5.73 6.96
N VAL A 229 -24.77 -4.81 7.36
CA VAL A 229 -24.58 -3.37 7.22
C VAL A 229 -24.33 -2.75 8.59
N ASN A 230 -23.14 -2.19 8.78
CA ASN A 230 -22.72 -1.56 10.01
C ASN A 230 -22.79 -0.04 9.87
N PHE A 231 -23.38 0.57 10.88
CA PHE A 231 -23.50 2.01 11.03
C PHE A 231 -22.86 2.40 12.37
N PRO A 232 -21.66 3.01 12.37
CA PRO A 232 -21.00 3.41 13.61
C PRO A 232 -21.66 4.65 14.21
N LEU A 233 -21.94 4.67 15.52
CA LEU A 233 -22.51 5.85 16.20
C LEU A 233 -21.58 7.07 16.15
N ARG A 234 -20.26 6.85 16.19
CA ARG A 234 -19.22 7.87 16.17
C ARG A 234 -18.00 7.37 15.40
N PHE A 235 -17.42 8.19 14.54
CA PHE A 235 -16.21 7.84 13.78
C PHE A 235 -15.22 9.00 13.68
N HIS A 236 -13.96 8.68 13.41
CA HIS A 236 -12.86 9.63 13.35
C HIS A 236 -12.86 10.41 12.02
N VAL A 237 -12.70 11.73 12.10
CA VAL A 237 -12.53 12.60 10.92
C VAL A 237 -11.19 13.33 10.98
N HIS A 238 -10.55 13.49 9.83
CA HIS A 238 -9.35 14.33 9.72
C HIS A 238 -9.76 15.74 9.29
N ARG A 239 -10.13 16.61 10.25
CA ARG A 239 -10.24 18.07 10.04
C ARG A 239 -9.36 18.81 11.08
N HIS A 240 -9.14 20.11 10.83
CA HIS A 240 -8.12 20.97 11.44
C HIS A 240 -7.97 20.90 12.97
N ALA A 241 -6.80 21.31 13.47
CA ALA A 241 -6.26 21.09 14.81
C ALA A 241 -7.09 21.58 16.03
N THR A 242 -8.24 22.22 15.84
CA THR A 242 -9.08 22.80 16.90
C THR A 242 -10.44 22.16 17.06
N ASP A 243 -10.78 21.13 16.27
CA ASP A 243 -12.09 20.47 16.32
C ASP A 243 -12.02 19.09 17.03
N ASP A 244 -13.17 18.58 17.50
CA ASP A 244 -13.25 17.22 18.03
C ASP A 244 -12.82 16.22 16.95
N ARG A 245 -12.03 15.22 17.33
CA ARG A 245 -11.45 14.23 16.41
C ARG A 245 -12.48 13.27 15.83
N HIS A 246 -13.73 13.38 16.28
CA HIS A 246 -14.79 12.47 15.91
C HIS A 246 -16.11 13.21 15.70
N VAL A 247 -16.92 12.68 14.80
CA VAL A 247 -18.29 13.15 14.56
C VAL A 247 -19.29 12.04 14.86
N PHE A 248 -20.49 12.44 15.25
CA PHE A 248 -21.62 11.53 15.29
C PHE A 248 -22.07 11.25 13.87
N ALA A 249 -22.29 9.97 13.58
CA ALA A 249 -22.77 9.57 12.27
C ALA A 249 -24.29 9.68 12.20
N GLN A 250 -24.80 9.93 11.00
CA GLN A 250 -26.20 9.69 10.65
C GLN A 250 -26.27 8.48 9.74
N LEU A 251 -27.30 7.63 9.91
CA LEU A 251 -27.48 6.47 9.06
C LEU A 251 -27.53 6.94 7.60
N SER A 252 -26.84 6.22 6.72
CA SER A 252 -26.85 6.53 5.29
C SER A 252 -28.28 6.64 4.77
N ARG A 253 -28.58 7.73 4.09
CA ARG A 253 -29.87 7.95 3.42
C ARG A 253 -30.21 6.89 2.37
N PHE A 254 -29.21 6.14 1.90
CA PHE A 254 -29.42 5.03 0.96
C PHE A 254 -29.81 3.72 1.66
N ILE A 255 -29.55 3.61 2.96
CA ILE A 255 -29.94 2.45 3.78
C ILE A 255 -31.30 2.65 4.42
N GLU A 256 -31.67 3.88 4.82
CA GLU A 256 -32.96 4.18 5.44
C GLU A 256 -34.17 3.54 4.73
N PRO A 257 -34.29 3.58 3.38
CA PRO A 257 -35.44 3.00 2.68
C PRO A 257 -35.51 1.47 2.72
N VAL A 258 -34.35 0.81 2.86
CA VAL A 258 -34.23 -0.65 2.87
C VAL A 258 -34.05 -1.21 4.28
N ARG A 259 -33.87 -0.34 5.28
CA ARG A 259 -33.72 -0.70 6.69
C ARG A 259 -34.79 -1.69 7.20
N PRO A 260 -36.09 -1.58 6.86
CA PRO A 260 -37.09 -2.56 7.30
C PRO A 260 -36.88 -3.99 6.76
N LEU A 261 -35.99 -4.19 5.79
CA LEU A 261 -35.63 -5.50 5.24
C LEU A 261 -34.49 -6.16 6.02
N PHE A 262 -33.89 -5.48 7.00
CA PHE A 262 -32.80 -5.98 7.82
C PHE A 262 -33.28 -6.32 9.23
N ASP A 263 -32.69 -7.35 9.82
CA ASP A 263 -32.77 -7.58 11.26
C ASP A 263 -31.85 -6.57 11.97
N GLU A 264 -32.43 -5.72 12.82
CA GLU A 264 -31.65 -4.74 13.58
C GLU A 264 -30.96 -5.39 14.78
N ARG A 265 -29.64 -5.21 14.85
CA ARG A 265 -28.82 -5.59 16.02
C ARG A 265 -28.03 -4.37 16.48
N GLY A 266 -28.36 -3.85 17.66
CA GLY A 266 -27.62 -2.76 18.29
C GLY A 266 -26.91 -3.24 19.55
N SER A 267 -25.76 -2.64 19.88
CA SER A 267 -25.38 -2.53 21.29
C SER A 267 -26.32 -1.52 21.92
N ALA A 268 -26.97 -1.85 23.03
CA ALA A 268 -27.75 -0.87 23.79
C ALA A 268 -26.94 0.42 23.96
N GLY A 269 -27.40 1.51 23.36
CA GLY A 269 -26.82 2.83 23.57
C GLY A 269 -27.12 3.30 25.01
N PRO A 270 -26.38 4.29 25.54
CA PRO A 270 -26.77 4.91 26.79
C PRO A 270 -28.18 5.51 26.66
N PRO A 271 -28.99 5.47 27.74
CA PRO A 271 -30.41 5.85 27.66
C PRO A 271 -30.57 7.29 27.18
N ASP A 272 -31.60 7.49 26.36
CA ASP A 272 -32.08 8.80 25.92
C ASP A 272 -32.35 9.68 27.15
N PRO A 273 -31.67 10.83 27.34
CA PRO A 273 -31.95 11.72 28.47
C PRO A 273 -33.36 12.35 28.41
N GLY A 274 -34.13 12.12 27.34
CA GLY A 274 -35.52 12.58 27.19
C GLY A 274 -36.57 11.48 26.99
N GLY A 275 -36.20 10.19 27.09
CA GLY A 275 -37.10 9.07 26.82
C GLY A 275 -37.94 8.65 28.02
N ASP A 276 -39.27 8.59 27.84
CA ASP A 276 -40.24 8.11 28.84
C ASP A 276 -39.83 6.75 29.45
N PRO A 277 -39.68 6.61 30.79
CA PRO A 277 -39.15 5.42 31.45
C PRO A 277 -39.98 4.13 31.28
N GLY A 278 -41.07 4.16 30.52
CA GLY A 278 -42.04 3.06 30.39
C GLY A 278 -41.75 2.00 29.33
N ARG A 279 -40.68 2.10 28.52
CA ARG A 279 -40.47 1.17 27.38
C ARG A 279 -39.47 0.04 27.57
N ASP A 280 -38.58 0.09 28.56
CA ASP A 280 -37.51 -0.90 28.72
C ASP A 280 -37.78 -1.91 29.85
N ALA A 281 -38.98 -2.50 29.87
CA ALA A 281 -39.34 -3.51 30.88
C ALA A 281 -39.01 -4.95 30.48
N ASN A 282 -38.42 -5.22 29.31
CA ASN A 282 -38.10 -6.58 28.92
C ASN A 282 -36.81 -6.62 28.10
N LEU A 283 -35.69 -6.91 28.76
CA LEU A 283 -34.60 -7.74 28.23
C LEU A 283 -33.68 -8.07 29.41
N ALA A 284 -33.71 -9.34 29.82
CA ALA A 284 -32.94 -9.86 30.94
C ALA A 284 -31.44 -9.67 30.69
N ALA A 285 -30.74 -9.10 31.68
CA ALA A 285 -29.30 -8.98 31.70
C ALA A 285 -28.65 -10.37 31.65
N VAL A 286 -27.92 -10.68 30.57
CA VAL A 286 -27.00 -11.82 30.52
C VAL A 286 -25.61 -11.28 30.80
N GLY A 287 -25.05 -11.64 31.96
CA GLY A 287 -23.77 -11.17 32.49
C GLY A 287 -22.56 -11.77 31.78
N VAL A 288 -22.30 -11.33 30.54
CA VAL A 288 -21.11 -11.71 29.76
C VAL A 288 -19.93 -10.76 30.03
N ALA A 289 -20.19 -9.54 30.52
CA ALA A 289 -19.15 -8.53 30.76
C ALA A 289 -18.16 -8.95 31.86
N ASP A 290 -18.65 -9.55 32.95
CA ASP A 290 -17.81 -9.93 34.09
C ASP A 290 -16.87 -11.11 33.76
N GLU A 291 -17.23 -11.98 32.81
CA GLU A 291 -16.37 -13.11 32.38
C GLU A 291 -15.20 -12.66 31.49
N VAL A 292 -15.37 -11.58 30.72
CA VAL A 292 -14.32 -11.05 29.84
C VAL A 292 -13.23 -10.34 30.64
N ASP A 293 -13.60 -9.59 31.67
CA ASP A 293 -12.63 -8.88 32.51
C ASP A 293 -11.76 -9.85 33.33
N VAL A 294 -12.35 -10.96 33.80
CA VAL A 294 -11.61 -12.04 34.48
C VAL A 294 -10.66 -12.76 33.51
N LEU A 295 -11.09 -13.02 32.28
CA LEU A 295 -10.26 -13.65 31.25
C LEU A 295 -9.06 -12.75 30.89
N LEU A 296 -9.28 -11.44 30.75
CA LEU A 296 -8.23 -10.47 30.43
C LEU A 296 -7.22 -10.29 31.56
N ALA A 297 -7.65 -10.36 32.82
CA ALA A 297 -6.75 -10.30 33.97
C ALA A 297 -5.82 -11.53 34.03
N SER A 298 -6.33 -12.72 33.71
CA SER A 298 -5.56 -13.98 33.76
C SER A 298 -4.48 -14.14 32.68
N LEU A 299 -4.45 -13.25 31.67
CA LEU A 299 -3.47 -13.29 30.58
C LEU A 299 -2.13 -12.61 30.93
N TRP A 300 -2.06 -11.94 32.08
CA TRP A 300 -0.90 -11.15 32.50
C TRP A 300 -0.29 -11.56 33.85
N ASP A 301 -0.74 -12.67 34.44
CA ASP A 301 -0.11 -13.40 35.54
C ASP A 301 0.53 -14.71 35.04
#